data_AF-A0A4R0ZR12-F1
#
_entry.id   AF-A0A4R0ZR12-F1
#
_cell.length_a   1.000
_cell.length_b   1.000
_cell.length_c   1.000
_cell.angle_alpha   90.00
_cell.angle_beta   90.00
_cell.angle_gamma   90.00
#
_symmetry.space_group_name_H-M   'P 1'
#
loop_
_entity.id
_entity.type
_entity.pdbx_description
1 polymer ?
#
loop_
_entity_poly.entity_id
_entity_poly.type
_entity_poly.pdbx_seq_one_letter_code
_entity_poly.pdbx_strand_id
1 'polypeptide(L)'
;LQERKVRPLGSNRDIDINVRIISATHRDLPKAMARGEFREDLYYRLNVVSLKIPALAERTEDIPLLANHLLRQAAERHKPFVRAFSTDAMKRLMTASWPGNVRQLVNVIEQCVALTSSPVISDALVEQALEG
;
A
#
# COMPACT_ATOMS: atom_id res chain seq x y z
N LEU A 1 8.94 -10.42 24.83
CA LEU A 1 7.58 -10.80 24.35
C LEU A 1 6.95 -11.90 25.20
N GLN A 2 7.69 -12.96 25.57
CA GLN A 2 7.14 -14.07 26.37
C GLN A 2 6.60 -13.65 27.73
N GLU A 3 7.32 -12.75 28.41
CA GLU A 3 7.02 -12.37 29.79
C GLU A 3 5.88 -11.35 29.91
N ARG A 4 5.35 -10.85 28.78
CA ARG A 4 4.28 -9.82 28.74
C ARG A 4 4.57 -8.61 29.65
N LYS A 5 5.84 -8.24 29.75
CA LYS A 5 6.33 -7.12 30.54
C LYS A 5 7.18 -6.19 29.69
N VAL A 6 7.16 -4.91 30.04
CA VAL A 6 8.06 -3.89 29.50
C VAL A 6 8.66 -3.08 30.63
N ARG A 7 9.89 -2.60 30.43
CA ARG A 7 10.60 -1.75 31.36
C ARG A 7 11.00 -0.45 30.65
N PRO A 8 10.53 0.72 31.11
CA PRO A 8 10.99 1.99 30.59
C PRO A 8 12.50 2.16 30.79
N LEU A 9 13.19 2.82 29.86
CA LEU A 9 14.61 3.14 30.01
C LEU A 9 14.81 4.00 31.28
N GLY A 10 15.75 3.60 32.13
CA GLY A 10 16.02 4.28 33.42
C GLY A 10 15.11 3.85 34.58
N SER A 11 14.12 2.98 34.36
CA SER A 11 13.31 2.39 35.43
C SER A 11 13.86 1.03 35.85
N ASN A 12 13.72 0.68 37.13
CA ASN A 12 13.97 -0.68 37.65
C ASN A 12 12.68 -1.48 37.84
N ARG A 13 11.53 -0.94 37.43
CA ARG A 13 10.21 -1.57 37.58
C ARG A 13 9.70 -2.07 36.24
N ASP A 14 9.31 -3.33 36.22
CA ASP A 14 8.59 -3.94 35.11
C ASP A 14 7.10 -3.58 35.17
N ILE A 15 6.49 -3.43 34.00
CA ILE A 15 5.08 -3.12 33.83
C ILE A 15 4.46 -4.26 33.02
N ASP A 16 3.45 -4.91 33.59
CA ASP A 16 2.67 -5.92 32.88
C ASP A 16 1.85 -5.29 31.75
N ILE A 17 1.82 -5.97 30.60
CA ILE A 17 1.13 -5.50 29.40
C ILE A 17 0.27 -6.60 28.77
N ASN A 18 -0.89 -6.20 28.27
CA ASN A 18 -1.75 -7.04 27.45
C ASN A 18 -1.91 -6.37 26.08
N VAL A 19 -1.13 -6.82 25.10
CA VAL A 19 -1.07 -6.19 23.77
C VAL A 19 -1.16 -7.23 22.66
N ARG A 20 -1.74 -6.82 21.54
CA ARG A 20 -1.66 -7.54 20.27
C ARG A 20 -0.53 -6.94 19.44
N ILE A 21 0.35 -7.80 18.93
CA ILE A 21 1.50 -7.38 18.11
C ILE A 21 1.18 -7.64 16.65
N ILE A 22 1.35 -6.61 15.82
CA ILE A 22 1.27 -6.70 14.36
C ILE A 22 2.59 -6.12 13.84
N SER A 23 3.29 -6.89 13.03
CA SER A 23 4.55 -6.49 12.40
C SER A 23 4.46 -6.65 10.89
N ALA A 24 5.07 -5.73 10.14
CA ALA A 24 5.16 -5.80 8.68
C ALA A 24 6.58 -5.42 8.23
N THR A 25 7.08 -6.07 7.18
CA THR A 25 8.40 -5.81 6.61
C THR A 25 8.39 -6.07 5.11
N HIS A 26 9.15 -5.25 4.36
CA HIS A 26 9.44 -5.49 2.94
C HIS A 26 10.72 -6.32 2.74
N ARG A 27 11.48 -6.54 3.83
CA ARG A 27 12.74 -7.29 3.78
C ARG A 27 12.47 -8.78 3.96
N ASP A 28 13.24 -9.58 3.23
CA ASP A 28 13.29 -11.03 3.39
C ASP A 28 13.98 -11.37 4.72
N LEU A 29 13.17 -11.69 5.74
CA LEU A 29 13.66 -12.01 7.08
C LEU A 29 14.50 -13.29 7.11
N PRO A 30 14.14 -14.39 6.41
CA PRO A 30 15.03 -15.54 6.25
C PRO A 30 16.44 -15.17 5.80
N LYS A 31 16.56 -14.32 4.76
CA LYS A 31 17.89 -13.84 4.31
C LYS A 31 18.57 -12.94 5.33
N ALA A 32 17.83 -12.09 6.04
CA ALA A 32 18.40 -11.22 7.07
C ALA A 32 18.92 -12.00 8.29
N MET A 33 18.23 -13.07 8.68
CA MET A 33 18.71 -14.00 9.73
C MET A 33 20.00 -14.70 9.31
N ALA A 34 20.06 -15.19 8.06
CA ALA A 34 21.28 -15.81 7.52
C ALA A 34 22.50 -14.88 7.50
N ARG A 35 22.28 -13.56 7.43
CA ARG A 35 23.35 -12.54 7.52
C ARG A 35 23.64 -12.05 8.94
N GLY A 36 22.93 -12.55 9.96
CA GLY A 36 23.06 -12.09 11.35
C GLY A 36 22.46 -10.70 11.61
N GLU A 37 21.72 -10.14 10.65
CA GLU A 37 21.07 -8.83 10.77
C GLU A 37 19.73 -8.90 11.52
N PHE A 38 19.18 -10.11 11.70
CA PHE A 38 17.93 -10.33 12.41
C PHE A 38 18.01 -11.53 13.35
N ARG A 39 17.38 -11.38 14.52
CA ARG A 39 17.36 -12.40 15.56
C ARG A 39 16.36 -13.51 15.25
N GLU A 40 16.84 -14.74 15.17
CA GLU A 40 16.01 -15.92 14.91
C GLU A 40 14.93 -16.13 15.97
N ASP A 41 15.28 -15.98 17.26
CA ASP A 41 14.34 -16.19 18.36
C ASP A 41 13.16 -15.19 18.33
N LEU A 42 13.39 -13.98 17.84
CA LEU A 42 12.35 -12.99 17.61
C LEU A 42 11.49 -13.34 16.39
N TYR A 43 12.11 -13.82 15.31
CA TYR A 43 11.39 -14.22 14.09
C TYR A 43 10.35 -15.29 14.40
N TYR A 44 10.73 -16.37 15.09
CA TYR A 44 9.79 -17.44 15.42
C TYR A 44 8.66 -17.02 16.36
N ARG A 45 8.87 -15.98 17.19
CA ARG A 45 7.81 -15.41 18.05
C ARG A 45 6.83 -14.53 17.29
N LEU A 46 7.28 -13.86 16.23
CA LEU A 46 6.44 -13.00 15.40
C LEU A 46 5.74 -13.79 14.29
N ASN A 47 6.43 -14.77 13.71
CA ASN A 47 5.99 -15.51 12.53
C ASN A 47 5.10 -16.71 12.87
N VAL A 48 4.09 -16.50 13.74
CA VAL A 48 3.08 -17.53 14.07
C VAL A 48 2.00 -17.58 12.98
N VAL A 49 1.54 -16.41 12.53
CA VAL A 49 0.62 -16.26 11.40
C VAL A 49 1.22 -15.22 10.47
N SER A 50 1.50 -15.60 9.23
CA SER A 50 2.06 -14.72 8.21
C SER A 50 1.08 -14.53 7.08
N LEU A 51 0.86 -13.27 6.70
CA LEU A 51 0.05 -12.90 5.54
C LEU A 51 0.97 -12.26 4.51
N LYS A 52 1.16 -12.92 3.37
CA LYS A 52 1.84 -12.32 2.23
C LYS A 52 0.84 -11.43 1.49
N ILE A 53 1.14 -10.13 1.42
CA ILE A 53 0.39 -9.19 0.59
C ILE A 53 1.00 -9.23 -0.82
N PRO A 54 0.25 -9.69 -1.83
CA PRO A 54 0.71 -9.68 -3.22
C PRO A 54 0.86 -8.24 -3.74
N ALA A 55 1.72 -8.07 -4.72
CA ALA A 55 1.85 -6.79 -5.42
C ALA A 55 0.58 -6.48 -6.20
N LEU A 56 0.34 -5.19 -6.50
CA LEU A 56 -0.84 -4.77 -7.26
C LEU A 56 -0.87 -5.39 -8.66
N ALA A 57 0.30 -5.55 -9.29
CA ALA A 57 0.44 -6.21 -10.58
C ALA A 57 0.11 -7.72 -10.55
N GLU A 58 0.10 -8.35 -9.37
CA GLU A 58 -0.33 -9.74 -9.20
C GLU A 58 -1.86 -9.84 -8.98
N ARG A 59 -2.56 -8.71 -8.85
CA ARG A 59 -4.02 -8.59 -8.59
C ARG A 59 -4.66 -7.49 -9.43
N THR A 60 -4.41 -7.55 -10.73
CA THR A 60 -4.89 -6.53 -11.68
C THR A 60 -6.41 -6.40 -11.74
N GLU A 61 -7.13 -7.47 -11.42
CA GLU A 61 -8.60 -7.53 -11.34
C GLU A 61 -9.19 -6.63 -10.25
N ASP A 62 -8.41 -6.26 -9.22
CA ASP A 62 -8.84 -5.35 -8.16
C ASP A 62 -8.65 -3.87 -8.52
N ILE A 63 -7.86 -3.59 -9.56
CA ILE A 63 -7.54 -2.21 -9.98
C ILE A 63 -8.79 -1.40 -10.31
N PRO A 64 -9.81 -1.91 -11.04
CA PRO A 64 -11.01 -1.13 -11.32
C PRO A 64 -11.76 -0.71 -10.04
N LEU A 65 -11.85 -1.59 -9.04
CA LEU A 65 -12.52 -1.27 -7.78
C LEU A 65 -11.75 -0.21 -7.00
N LEU A 66 -10.43 -0.40 -6.86
CA LEU A 66 -9.54 0.53 -6.19
C LEU A 66 -9.52 1.89 -6.89
N ALA A 67 -9.37 1.91 -8.22
CA ALA A 67 -9.29 3.13 -9.00
C ALA A 67 -10.58 3.96 -8.89
N ASN A 68 -11.75 3.32 -8.96
CA ASN A 68 -13.03 4.01 -8.78
C ASN A 68 -13.22 4.55 -7.36
N HIS A 69 -12.77 3.81 -6.34
CA HIS A 69 -12.81 4.28 -4.96
C HIS A 69 -11.91 5.49 -4.75
N LEU A 70 -10.67 5.42 -5.22
CA LEU A 70 -9.68 6.49 -5.14
C LEU A 70 -10.10 7.71 -5.96
N LEU A 71 -10.71 7.52 -7.13
CA LEU A 71 -11.28 8.59 -7.95
C LEU A 71 -12.33 9.37 -7.17
N ARG A 72 -13.26 8.68 -6.51
CA ARG A 72 -14.29 9.34 -5.70
C ARG A 72 -13.67 10.17 -4.58
N GLN A 73 -12.71 9.62 -3.86
CA GLN A 73 -12.00 10.35 -2.79
C GLN A 73 -11.26 11.59 -3.30
N ALA A 74 -10.55 11.47 -4.43
CA ALA A 74 -9.82 12.58 -5.04
C ALA A 74 -10.77 13.65 -5.61
N ALA A 75 -11.85 13.22 -6.28
CA ALA A 75 -12.86 14.11 -6.85
C ALA A 75 -13.60 14.90 -5.76
N GLU A 76 -13.95 14.27 -4.64
CA GLU A 76 -14.57 14.93 -3.49
C GLU A 76 -13.70 16.07 -2.93
N ARG A 77 -12.38 15.92 -2.93
CA ARG A 77 -11.43 16.92 -2.41
C ARG A 77 -11.17 18.06 -3.38
N HIS A 78 -11.09 17.76 -4.68
CA HIS A 78 -10.52 18.69 -5.66
C HIS A 78 -11.49 19.10 -6.76
N LYS A 79 -12.18 18.15 -7.38
CA LYS A 79 -13.04 18.39 -8.55
C LYS A 79 -14.24 17.44 -8.57
N PRO A 80 -15.35 17.78 -7.89
CA PRO A 80 -16.52 16.90 -7.77
C PRO A 80 -17.23 16.56 -9.09
N PHE A 81 -16.91 17.27 -10.18
CA PHE A 81 -17.45 16.97 -11.50
C PHE A 81 -16.79 15.77 -12.18
N VAL A 82 -15.60 15.34 -11.73
CA VAL A 82 -14.89 14.17 -12.29
C VAL A 82 -15.52 12.91 -11.73
N ARG A 83 -16.01 12.02 -12.60
CA ARG A 83 -16.91 10.92 -12.21
C ARG A 83 -16.47 9.55 -12.69
N ALA A 84 -15.69 9.48 -13.78
CA ALA A 84 -15.33 8.21 -14.38
C ALA A 84 -13.97 8.27 -15.10
N PHE A 85 -13.44 7.08 -15.37
CA PHE A 85 -12.41 6.86 -16.38
C PHE A 85 -13.09 6.44 -17.69
N SER A 86 -12.47 6.76 -18.83
CA SER A 86 -12.83 6.12 -20.09
C SER A 86 -12.48 4.63 -20.05
N THR A 87 -13.09 3.85 -20.94
CA THR A 87 -12.81 2.41 -21.06
C THR A 87 -11.34 2.12 -21.29
N ASP A 88 -10.68 2.90 -22.17
CA ASP A 88 -9.27 2.68 -22.49
C ASP A 88 -8.33 3.15 -21.37
N ALA A 89 -8.66 4.24 -20.69
CA ALA A 89 -7.95 4.67 -19.48
C ALA A 89 -7.97 3.58 -18.40
N MET A 90 -9.12 2.94 -18.19
CA MET A 90 -9.24 1.84 -17.23
C MET A 90 -8.41 0.62 -17.66
N LYS A 91 -8.45 0.24 -18.94
CA LYS A 91 -7.60 -0.85 -19.46
C LYS A 91 -6.12 -0.56 -19.22
N ARG A 92 -5.66 0.66 -19.48
CA ARG A 92 -4.27 1.07 -19.26
C ARG A 92 -3.87 0.94 -17.79
N LEU A 93 -4.73 1.40 -16.87
CA LEU A 93 -4.51 1.22 -15.44
C LEU A 93 -4.37 -0.27 -15.07
N MET A 94 -5.19 -1.14 -15.67
CA MET A 94 -5.13 -2.58 -15.42
C MET A 94 -3.87 -3.27 -15.96
N THR A 95 -3.31 -2.78 -17.08
CA THR A 95 -2.13 -3.40 -17.73
C THR A 95 -0.78 -2.82 -17.29
N ALA A 96 -0.78 -1.74 -16.50
CA ALA A 96 0.44 -1.12 -15.99
C ALA A 96 1.16 -2.00 -14.95
N SER A 97 2.48 -1.84 -14.82
CA SER A 97 3.35 -2.68 -13.98
C SER A 97 3.33 -2.33 -12.49
N TRP A 98 2.88 -1.13 -12.12
CA TRP A 98 2.74 -0.65 -10.74
C TRP A 98 3.91 -0.96 -9.78
N PRO A 99 5.16 -0.58 -10.09
CA PRO A 99 6.30 -0.77 -9.19
C PRO A 99 6.10 -0.11 -7.81
N GLY A 100 5.38 1.02 -7.75
CA GLY A 100 5.02 1.68 -6.49
C GLY A 100 3.70 1.18 -5.87
N ASN A 101 3.10 0.11 -6.41
CA ASN A 101 1.86 -0.50 -5.96
C ASN A 101 0.72 0.53 -5.79
N VAL A 102 -0.12 0.35 -4.77
CA VAL A 102 -1.26 1.23 -4.47
C VAL A 102 -0.83 2.68 -4.26
N ARG A 103 0.39 2.94 -3.74
CA ARG A 103 0.88 4.32 -3.56
C ARG A 103 1.04 5.03 -4.90
N GLN A 104 1.60 4.35 -5.90
CA GLN A 104 1.71 4.91 -7.25
C GLN A 104 0.33 5.08 -7.89
N LEU A 105 -0.57 4.10 -7.73
CA LEU A 105 -1.95 4.22 -8.24
C LEU A 105 -2.67 5.46 -7.66
N VAL A 106 -2.55 5.71 -6.36
CA VAL A 106 -3.11 6.91 -5.71
C VAL A 106 -2.56 8.18 -6.35
N ASN A 107 -1.24 8.28 -6.50
CA ASN A 107 -0.61 9.48 -7.08
C ASN A 107 -1.07 9.74 -8.52
N VAL A 108 -1.10 8.69 -9.36
CA VAL A 108 -1.55 8.78 -10.75
C VAL A 108 -3.00 9.26 -10.82
N ILE A 109 -3.87 8.73 -9.98
CA ILE A 109 -5.29 9.12 -9.94
C ILE A 109 -5.44 10.58 -9.46
N GLU A 110 -4.76 10.96 -8.39
CA GLU A 110 -4.76 12.34 -7.89
C GLU A 110 -4.28 13.32 -8.97
N GLN A 111 -3.22 12.98 -9.69
CA GLN A 111 -2.72 13.76 -10.83
C GLN A 111 -3.75 13.86 -11.96
N CYS A 112 -4.39 12.75 -12.33
CA CYS A 112 -5.44 12.75 -13.36
C CYS A 112 -6.63 13.64 -12.97
N VAL A 113 -7.07 13.60 -11.71
CA VAL A 113 -8.14 14.47 -11.20
C VAL A 113 -7.69 15.93 -11.19
N ALA A 114 -6.46 16.21 -10.74
CA ALA A 114 -5.91 17.56 -10.71
C ALA A 114 -5.76 18.19 -12.11
N LEU A 115 -5.49 17.39 -13.14
CA LEU A 115 -5.23 17.88 -14.49
C LEU A 115 -6.43 17.82 -15.43
N THR A 116 -7.42 16.94 -15.18
CA THR A 116 -8.57 16.83 -16.08
C THR A 116 -9.46 18.08 -16.06
N SER A 117 -9.96 18.46 -17.23
CA SER A 117 -11.00 19.48 -17.43
C SER A 117 -12.35 18.85 -17.81
N SER A 118 -12.43 17.52 -17.86
CA SER A 118 -13.60 16.75 -18.27
C SER A 118 -14.15 15.88 -17.12
N PRO A 119 -15.47 15.60 -17.08
CA PRO A 119 -16.06 14.63 -16.17
C PRO A 119 -15.50 13.20 -16.32
N VAL A 120 -14.90 12.90 -17.47
CA VAL A 120 -14.32 11.58 -17.79
C VAL A 120 -12.81 11.73 -18.03
N ILE A 121 -12.00 10.98 -17.28
CA ILE A 121 -10.55 10.91 -17.44
C ILE A 121 -10.22 10.10 -18.70
N SER A 122 -9.46 10.69 -19.62
CA SER A 122 -9.07 10.08 -20.89
C SER A 122 -7.85 9.18 -20.74
N ASP A 123 -7.65 8.30 -21.73
CA ASP A 123 -6.49 7.41 -21.79
C ASP A 123 -5.17 8.19 -21.86
N ALA A 124 -5.11 9.21 -22.73
CA ALA A 124 -3.93 10.08 -22.89
C ALA A 124 -3.50 10.75 -21.58
N LEU A 125 -4.46 11.11 -20.72
CA LEU A 125 -4.13 11.72 -19.43
C LEU A 125 -3.53 10.69 -18.46
N VAL A 126 -4.04 9.46 -18.46
CA VAL A 126 -3.48 8.36 -17.66
C VAL A 126 -2.09 8.00 -18.16
N GLU A 127 -1.88 7.95 -19.47
CA GLU A 127 -0.57 7.72 -20.09
C GLU A 127 0.45 8.77 -19.62
N GLN A 128 0.12 10.05 -19.76
CA GLN A 128 0.97 11.14 -19.31
C GLN A 128 1.29 11.07 -17.81
N ALA A 129 0.32 10.67 -16.98
CA ALA A 129 0.52 10.53 -15.53
C ALA A 129 1.35 9.30 -15.13
N LEU A 130 1.46 8.29 -16.00
CA LEU A 130 2.30 7.11 -15.77
C LEU A 130 3.75 7.32 -16.19
N GLU A 131 4.00 8.23 -17.14
CA GLU A 131 5.33 8.56 -17.65
C GLU A 131 6.11 9.58 -16.79
N GLY A 132 5.40 10.37 -15.98
CA GLY A 132 5.96 11.37 -15.05
C GLY A 132 6.36 10.80 -13.70
#